data_AF-A0A822HB93-F1
#
_entry.id   AF-A0A822HB93-F1
#
_cell.length_a   1.000
_cell.length_b   1.000
_cell.length_c   1.000
_cell.angle_alpha   90.00
_cell.angle_beta   90.00
_cell.angle_gamma   90.00
#
_symmetry.space_group_name_H-M   'P 1'
#
loop_
_entity.id
_entity.type
_entity.pdbx_description
1 polymer ?
#
loop_
_entity_poly.entity_id
_entity_poly.type
_entity_poly.pdbx_seq_one_letter_code
_entity_poly.pdbx_strand_id
1 'polypeptide(L)'
;MLKFSLEFPEESQEERFSIMFHNVQSLNKRISNIKFDKTFLSSSMISLVETWTIPSDNLEIEGFKIVHRRDCDDVRKPFGQIIYLKNDLKYENITERYEYSGKNHIEYSSIKIDDICIISVYNSPNSSFDILKRHINEAIVNLRFCIN
;
A
#
# COMPACT_ATOMS: atom_id res chain seq x y z
N MET A 1 -38.67 -4.32 -5.46
CA MET A 1 -37.93 -5.08 -6.49
C MET A 1 -36.47 -4.64 -6.39
N LEU A 2 -35.56 -5.52 -5.95
CA LEU A 2 -34.13 -5.17 -5.82
C LEU A 2 -33.52 -5.11 -7.22
N LYS A 3 -32.89 -3.99 -7.56
CA LYS A 3 -32.01 -3.90 -8.72
C LYS A 3 -30.61 -4.33 -8.28
N PHE A 4 -30.07 -5.34 -8.94
CA PHE A 4 -28.67 -5.72 -8.82
C PHE A 4 -27.91 -5.14 -10.01
N SER A 5 -26.85 -4.39 -9.76
CA SER A 5 -25.85 -4.01 -10.78
C SER A 5 -24.49 -4.58 -10.38
N LEU A 6 -23.77 -5.09 -11.36
CA LEU A 6 -22.35 -5.40 -11.29
C LEU A 6 -21.64 -4.30 -12.08
N GLU A 7 -20.78 -3.55 -11.43
CA GLU A 7 -19.97 -2.50 -12.05
C GLU A 7 -18.51 -2.83 -11.85
N PHE A 8 -17.74 -2.81 -12.93
CA PHE A 8 -16.29 -2.88 -12.83
C PHE A 8 -15.75 -1.51 -12.37
N PRO A 9 -14.73 -1.46 -11.51
CA PRO A 9 -14.18 -0.19 -11.01
C PRO A 9 -13.83 0.80 -12.12
N GLU A 10 -13.32 0.31 -13.25
CA GLU A 10 -13.01 1.12 -14.43
C GLU A 10 -14.23 1.65 -15.21
N GLU A 11 -15.42 1.11 -14.95
CA GLU A 11 -16.69 1.48 -15.59
C GLU A 11 -17.55 2.40 -14.72
N SER A 12 -17.14 2.63 -13.46
CA SER A 12 -17.82 3.56 -12.56
C SER A 12 -17.78 4.98 -13.12
N GLN A 13 -18.96 5.57 -13.32
CA GLN A 13 -19.10 6.98 -13.75
C GLN A 13 -18.96 7.99 -12.60
N GLU A 14 -18.94 7.50 -11.35
CA GLU A 14 -18.71 8.37 -10.20
C GLU A 14 -17.21 8.53 -9.94
N GLU A 15 -16.74 9.77 -9.85
CA GLU A 15 -15.42 10.09 -9.35
C GLU A 15 -15.33 9.71 -7.87
N ARG A 16 -14.68 8.59 -7.57
CA ARG A 16 -14.45 8.11 -6.21
C ARG A 16 -12.96 7.92 -5.98
N PHE A 17 -12.47 8.40 -4.84
CA PHE A 17 -11.14 8.03 -4.38
C PHE A 17 -11.13 6.54 -4.05
N SER A 18 -10.28 5.77 -4.72
CA SER A 18 -10.25 4.32 -4.61
C SER A 18 -8.85 3.80 -4.27
N ILE A 19 -8.80 2.79 -3.42
CA ILE A 19 -7.55 2.21 -2.91
C ILE A 19 -7.51 0.73 -3.27
N MET A 20 -6.45 0.32 -3.98
CA MET A 20 -6.11 -1.07 -4.19
C MET A 20 -5.08 -1.50 -3.14
N PHE A 21 -5.46 -2.40 -2.22
CA PHE A 21 -4.52 -3.02 -1.28
C PHE A 21 -4.29 -4.47 -1.66
N HIS A 22 -3.04 -4.86 -1.90
CA HIS A 22 -2.72 -6.20 -2.36
C HIS A 22 -1.40 -6.74 -1.80
N ASN A 23 -1.44 -7.97 -1.27
CA ASN A 23 -0.24 -8.74 -0.97
C ASN A 23 0.24 -9.41 -2.26
N VAL A 24 1.30 -8.88 -2.87
CA VAL A 24 1.71 -9.25 -4.24
C VAL A 24 2.66 -10.46 -4.29
N GLN A 25 3.27 -10.83 -3.16
CA GLN A 25 4.19 -11.96 -3.04
C GLN A 25 5.25 -11.99 -4.15
N SER A 26 6.10 -10.95 -4.19
CA SER A 26 7.08 -10.62 -5.24
C SER A 26 6.55 -9.72 -6.36
N LEU A 27 6.73 -8.41 -6.18
CA LEU A 27 6.38 -7.42 -7.19
C LEU A 27 7.20 -7.58 -8.46
N ASN A 28 8.49 -7.88 -8.37
CA ASN A 28 9.36 -8.07 -9.55
C ASN A 28 8.79 -9.12 -10.52
N LYS A 29 8.13 -10.17 -10.03
CA LYS A 29 7.48 -11.21 -10.86
C LYS A 29 6.10 -10.83 -11.38
N ARG A 30 5.44 -9.84 -10.78
CA ARG A 30 4.03 -9.49 -11.01
C ARG A 30 3.84 -8.12 -11.63
N ILE A 31 4.87 -7.29 -11.67
CA ILE A 31 4.78 -5.89 -12.11
C ILE A 31 4.26 -5.77 -13.53
N SER A 32 4.61 -6.69 -14.44
CA SER A 32 4.06 -6.72 -15.79
C SER A 32 2.54 -6.89 -15.78
N ASN A 33 2.02 -7.78 -14.93
CA ASN A 33 0.57 -8.03 -14.86
C ASN A 33 -0.15 -6.80 -14.29
N ILE A 34 0.40 -6.20 -13.24
CA ILE A 34 -0.16 -4.98 -12.62
C ILE A 34 -0.21 -3.83 -13.64
N LYS A 35 0.82 -3.68 -14.48
CA LYS A 35 0.88 -2.67 -15.54
C LYS A 35 -0.20 -2.81 -16.61
N PHE A 36 -0.87 -3.96 -16.72
CA PHE A 36 -1.93 -4.20 -17.69
C PHE A 36 -3.30 -4.50 -17.04
N ASP A 37 -3.37 -4.53 -15.71
CA ASP A 37 -4.61 -4.83 -14.99
C ASP A 37 -5.39 -3.54 -14.71
N LYS A 38 -6.53 -3.40 -15.38
CA LYS A 38 -7.41 -2.22 -15.28
C LYS A 38 -7.90 -1.96 -13.86
N THR A 39 -8.02 -2.99 -13.02
CA THR A 39 -8.43 -2.85 -11.62
C THR A 39 -7.39 -2.08 -10.82
N PHE A 40 -6.10 -2.37 -11.05
CA PHE A 40 -5.01 -1.62 -10.43
C PHE A 40 -4.95 -0.20 -11.01
N LEU A 41 -4.99 -0.07 -12.34
CA LEU A 41 -4.79 1.22 -13.01
C LEU A 41 -5.96 2.21 -12.83
N SER A 42 -7.17 1.72 -12.59
CA SER A 42 -8.33 2.57 -12.27
C SER A 42 -8.23 3.19 -10.88
N SER A 43 -7.53 2.54 -9.94
CA SER A 43 -7.43 3.01 -8.55
C SER A 43 -6.69 4.33 -8.39
N SER A 44 -7.08 5.16 -7.42
CA SER A 44 -6.39 6.40 -7.07
C SER A 44 -5.04 6.14 -6.40
N MET A 45 -4.98 5.09 -5.59
CA MET A 45 -3.81 4.66 -4.84
C MET A 45 -3.68 3.14 -4.87
N ILE A 46 -2.46 2.63 -5.09
CA ILE A 46 -2.12 1.20 -5.02
C ILE A 46 -1.14 1.00 -3.87
N SER A 47 -1.52 0.20 -2.88
CA SER A 47 -0.69 -0.20 -1.76
C SER A 47 -0.35 -1.69 -1.86
N LEU A 48 0.92 -1.98 -2.14
CA LEU A 48 1.44 -3.33 -2.28
C LEU A 48 2.28 -3.71 -1.07
N VAL A 49 2.10 -4.93 -0.57
CA VAL A 49 2.88 -5.50 0.53
C VAL A 49 3.48 -6.84 0.10
N GLU A 50 4.51 -7.32 0.80
CA GLU A 50 5.30 -8.48 0.37
C GLU A 50 5.87 -8.27 -1.04
N THR A 51 6.44 -7.08 -1.28
CA THR A 51 6.96 -6.68 -2.59
C THR A 51 8.26 -7.41 -2.94
N TRP A 52 9.09 -7.72 -1.94
CA TRP A 52 10.38 -8.40 -2.08
C TRP A 52 11.32 -7.66 -3.03
N THR A 53 11.19 -6.34 -3.07
CA THR A 53 11.93 -5.46 -3.97
C THR A 53 13.29 -5.12 -3.39
N ILE A 54 14.23 -4.76 -4.25
CA ILE A 54 15.55 -4.24 -3.90
C ILE A 54 15.75 -2.89 -4.57
N PRO A 55 16.66 -2.02 -4.09
CA PRO A 55 16.80 -0.65 -4.60
C PRO A 55 16.99 -0.54 -6.13
N SER A 56 17.65 -1.53 -6.74
CA SER A 56 17.93 -1.55 -8.20
C SER A 56 16.73 -1.92 -9.08
N ASP A 57 15.59 -2.32 -8.50
CA ASP A 57 14.40 -2.64 -9.29
C ASP A 57 13.79 -1.39 -9.96
N ASN A 58 13.49 -1.52 -11.26
CA ASN A 58 12.62 -0.61 -11.98
C ASN A 58 11.14 -1.02 -11.78
N LEU A 59 10.41 -0.17 -11.06
CA LEU A 59 9.05 -0.45 -10.59
C LEU A 59 8.07 0.65 -11.02
N GLU A 60 8.39 1.43 -12.04
CA GLU A 60 7.52 2.49 -12.54
C GLU A 60 6.21 1.94 -13.11
N ILE A 61 5.08 2.58 -12.80
CA ILE A 61 3.76 2.33 -13.39
C ILE A 61 3.29 3.63 -14.02
N GLU A 62 2.91 3.59 -15.30
CA GLU A 62 2.47 4.79 -16.02
C GLU A 62 1.25 5.43 -15.34
N GLY A 63 1.25 6.77 -15.21
CA GLY A 63 0.20 7.51 -14.53
C GLY A 63 0.31 7.56 -13.00
N PHE A 64 1.28 6.83 -12.42
CA PHE A 64 1.51 6.78 -10.99
C PHE A 64 2.92 7.23 -10.59
N LYS A 65 3.03 7.78 -9.39
CA LYS A 65 4.29 8.05 -8.69
C LYS A 65 4.41 7.15 -7.47
N ILE A 66 5.63 6.74 -7.16
CA ILE A 66 5.94 6.03 -5.91
C ILE A 66 6.08 7.07 -4.81
N VAL A 67 5.19 7.01 -3.82
CA VAL A 67 5.20 7.94 -2.68
C VAL A 67 5.85 7.32 -1.45
N HIS A 68 5.80 6.00 -1.34
CA HIS A 68 6.51 5.24 -0.30
C HIS A 68 7.06 3.95 -0.91
N ARG A 69 8.29 3.59 -0.54
CA ARG A 69 8.96 2.37 -0.95
C ARG A 69 9.89 1.86 0.15
N ARG A 70 9.59 0.66 0.62
CA ARG A 70 10.41 -0.12 1.54
C ARG A 70 10.91 -1.36 0.80
N ASP A 71 12.21 -1.38 0.57
CA ASP A 71 12.90 -2.49 -0.07
C ASP A 71 13.57 -3.41 0.97
N CYS A 72 13.92 -4.60 0.52
CA CYS A 72 14.93 -5.43 1.16
C CYS A 72 16.31 -4.80 0.98
N ASP A 73 17.21 -4.96 1.96
CA ASP A 73 18.55 -4.39 1.90
C ASP A 73 19.34 -4.93 0.69
N ASP A 74 19.52 -6.26 0.62
CA ASP A 74 20.30 -6.90 -0.45
C ASP A 74 19.64 -8.18 -1.01
N VAL A 75 19.01 -8.98 -0.14
CA VAL A 75 18.41 -10.26 -0.51
C VAL A 75 16.90 -10.16 -0.48
N ARG A 76 16.26 -10.46 -1.61
CA ARG A 76 14.81 -10.55 -1.73
C ARG A 76 14.27 -11.57 -0.72
N LYS A 77 13.38 -11.12 0.15
CA LYS A 77 12.74 -11.94 1.18
C LYS A 77 11.28 -11.51 1.37
N PRO A 78 10.45 -12.35 2.01
CA PRO A 78 9.09 -12.00 2.43
C PRO A 78 9.04 -10.76 3.34
N PHE A 79 9.02 -9.58 2.70
CA PHE A 79 9.15 -8.25 3.28
C PHE A 79 8.95 -7.17 2.21
N GLY A 80 8.57 -5.97 2.62
CA GLY A 80 8.61 -4.78 1.79
C GLY A 80 7.22 -4.30 1.42
N GLN A 81 7.13 -2.99 1.22
CA GLN A 81 5.89 -2.28 0.96
C GLN A 81 6.15 -1.18 -0.08
N ILE A 82 5.22 -0.99 -1.02
CA ILE A 82 5.26 0.13 -1.96
C ILE A 82 3.87 0.74 -2.05
N ILE A 83 3.80 2.07 -1.99
CA ILE A 83 2.60 2.82 -2.30
C ILE A 83 2.83 3.63 -3.58
N TYR A 84 1.94 3.41 -4.53
CA TYR A 84 1.75 4.22 -5.72
C TYR A 84 0.55 5.14 -5.54
N LEU A 85 0.66 6.36 -6.04
CA LEU A 85 -0.42 7.34 -6.08
C LEU A 85 -0.52 7.90 -7.49
N LYS A 86 -1.73 8.19 -8.00
CA LYS A 86 -1.86 8.88 -9.29
C LYS A 86 -1.10 10.22 -9.26
N ASN A 87 -0.50 10.57 -10.42
CA ASN A 87 0.44 11.67 -10.52
C ASN A 87 -0.14 13.04 -10.12
N ASP A 88 -1.41 13.27 -10.44
CA ASP A 88 -2.19 14.49 -10.19
C ASP A 88 -2.63 14.67 -8.73
N LEU A 89 -2.65 13.59 -7.95
CA LEU A 89 -3.05 13.64 -6.54
C LEU A 89 -1.91 14.15 -5.66
N LYS A 90 -2.25 15.00 -4.69
CA LYS A 90 -1.31 15.52 -3.69
C LYS A 90 -1.32 14.63 -2.45
N TYR A 91 -0.21 14.62 -1.74
CA TYR A 91 -0.08 13.89 -0.49
C TYR A 91 0.88 14.59 0.46
N GLU A 92 0.72 14.33 1.74
CA GLU A 92 1.51 14.90 2.83
C GLU A 92 1.79 13.83 3.90
N ASN A 93 2.72 14.14 4.81
CA ASN A 93 2.91 13.43 6.07
C ASN A 93 3.05 11.91 5.94
N ILE A 94 4.06 11.45 5.20
CA ILE A 94 4.39 10.02 5.16
C ILE A 94 5.09 9.62 6.45
N THR A 95 4.48 8.68 7.17
CA THR A 95 5.12 8.01 8.30
C THR A 95 5.21 6.53 7.99
N GLU A 96 6.29 5.90 8.43
CA GLU A 96 6.51 4.47 8.26
C GLU A 96 7.09 3.88 9.53
N ARG A 97 6.74 2.63 9.81
CA ARG A 97 7.41 1.79 10.80
C ARG A 97 7.43 0.36 10.31
N TYR A 98 8.46 -0.34 10.72
CA TYR A 98 8.53 -1.77 10.54
C TYR A 98 9.22 -2.40 11.73
N GLU A 99 8.86 -3.64 12.00
CA GLU A 99 9.56 -4.52 12.92
C GLU A 99 9.80 -5.83 12.18
N TYR A 100 11.05 -6.27 12.13
CA TYR A 100 11.44 -7.51 11.46
C TYR A 100 12.26 -8.39 12.40
N SER A 101 11.74 -9.57 12.69
CA SER A 101 12.40 -10.62 13.49
C SER A 101 12.31 -11.94 12.75
N GLY A 102 13.15 -12.08 11.71
CA GLY A 102 13.18 -13.26 10.86
C GLY A 102 11.87 -13.46 10.11
N LYS A 103 11.10 -14.51 10.46
CA LYS A 103 9.81 -14.80 9.79
C LYS A 103 8.66 -13.92 10.29
N ASN A 104 8.85 -13.20 11.39
CA ASN A 104 7.83 -12.34 11.98
C ASN A 104 8.12 -10.91 11.58
N HIS A 105 7.18 -10.26 10.92
CA HIS A 105 7.27 -8.84 10.69
C HIS A 105 5.91 -8.16 10.69
N ILE A 106 5.95 -6.87 11.04
CA ILE A 106 4.85 -5.94 10.84
C ILE A 106 5.42 -4.74 10.11
N GLU A 107 4.72 -4.30 9.08
CA GLU A 107 5.06 -3.12 8.30
C GLU A 107 3.83 -2.23 8.24
N TYR A 108 3.99 -0.94 8.53
CA TYR A 108 2.97 0.02 8.20
C TYR A 108 3.55 1.30 7.64
N SER A 109 2.76 1.90 6.75
CA SER A 109 2.94 3.26 6.29
C SER A 109 1.62 4.01 6.38
N SER A 110 1.70 5.29 6.69
CA SER A 110 0.57 6.22 6.64
C SER A 110 0.86 7.32 5.64
N ILE A 111 -0.18 7.78 4.98
CA ILE A 111 -0.13 8.91 4.05
C ILE A 111 -1.37 9.77 4.26
N LYS A 112 -1.21 11.09 4.24
CA LYS A 112 -2.33 12.03 4.26
C LYS A 112 -2.63 12.47 2.83
N ILE A 113 -3.89 12.39 2.44
CA ILE A 113 -4.41 12.88 1.16
C ILE A 113 -5.63 13.73 1.52
N ASP A 114 -5.53 15.03 1.22
CA ASP A 114 -6.47 16.04 1.69
C ASP A 114 -6.71 15.96 3.21
N ASP A 115 -7.94 15.71 3.65
CA ASP A 115 -8.33 15.57 5.06
C ASP A 115 -8.36 14.11 5.54
N ILE A 116 -8.01 13.15 4.68
CA ILE A 116 -8.02 11.72 4.98
C ILE A 116 -6.60 11.22 5.24
N CYS A 117 -6.41 10.48 6.33
CA CYS A 117 -5.19 9.72 6.53
C CYS A 117 -5.44 8.23 6.32
N ILE A 118 -4.66 7.65 5.42
CA ILE A 118 -4.72 6.25 5.04
C ILE A 118 -3.55 5.54 5.68
N ILE A 119 -3.81 4.46 6.42
CA ILE A 119 -2.77 3.59 6.97
C ILE A 119 -2.84 2.23 6.28
N SER A 120 -1.75 1.85 5.63
CA SER A 120 -1.55 0.53 5.07
C SER A 120 -0.72 -0.32 6.02
N VAL A 121 -1.33 -1.33 6.64
CA VAL A 121 -0.67 -2.24 7.58
C VAL A 121 -0.60 -3.65 7.00
N TYR A 122 0.57 -4.28 7.09
CA TYR A 122 0.73 -5.71 6.86
C TYR A 122 1.28 -6.39 8.11
N ASN A 123 0.60 -7.46 8.51
CA ASN A 123 0.99 -8.34 9.61
C ASN A 123 1.36 -9.70 9.02
N SER A 124 2.62 -10.10 9.15
CA SER A 124 3.03 -11.43 8.68
C SER A 124 2.25 -12.53 9.44
N PRO A 125 1.96 -13.68 8.80
CA PRO A 125 1.13 -14.74 9.41
C PRO A 125 1.60 -15.26 10.78
N ASN A 126 2.89 -15.12 11.08
CA ASN A 126 3.50 -15.64 12.30
C ASN A 126 3.65 -14.58 13.41
N SER A 127 3.30 -13.32 13.13
CA SER A 127 3.32 -12.23 14.10
C SER A 127 2.15 -12.36 15.09
N SER A 128 2.41 -12.14 16.39
CA SER A 128 1.37 -12.22 17.40
C SER A 128 0.36 -11.07 17.29
N PHE A 129 -0.88 -11.33 17.69
CA PHE A 129 -1.93 -10.32 17.72
C PHE A 129 -1.60 -9.15 18.66
N ASP A 130 -0.86 -9.40 19.75
CA ASP A 130 -0.43 -8.35 20.68
C ASP A 130 0.55 -7.37 20.03
N ILE A 131 1.48 -7.88 19.21
CA ILE A 131 2.41 -7.04 18.45
C ILE A 131 1.62 -6.21 17.44
N LEU A 132 0.66 -6.81 16.71
CA LEU A 132 -0.23 -6.07 15.81
C LEU A 132 -1.00 -4.96 16.52
N LYS A 133 -1.63 -5.27 17.66
CA LYS A 133 -2.40 -4.31 18.45
C LYS A 133 -1.54 -3.14 18.92
N ARG A 134 -0.32 -3.40 19.36
CA ARG A 134 0.64 -2.36 19.76
C ARG A 134 0.95 -1.43 18.58
N HIS A 135 1.33 -1.97 17.43
CA HIS A 135 1.67 -1.18 16.24
C HIS A 135 0.48 -0.38 15.70
N ILE A 136 -0.74 -0.94 15.71
CA ILE A 136 -1.96 -0.20 15.33
C ILE A 136 -2.19 0.98 16.29
N ASN A 137 -2.04 0.78 17.60
CA ASN A 137 -2.21 1.87 18.57
C ASN A 137 -1.17 2.98 18.37
N GLU A 138 0.09 2.61 18.12
CA GLU A 138 1.16 3.58 17.79
C GLU A 138 0.82 4.36 16.52
N ALA A 139 0.36 3.68 15.47
CA ALA A 139 -0.06 4.33 14.23
C ALA A 139 -1.22 5.32 14.46
N ILE A 140 -2.25 4.92 15.20
CA ILE A 140 -3.41 5.77 15.54
C ILE A 140 -3.01 6.98 16.39
N VAL A 141 -2.07 6.82 17.33
CA VAL A 141 -1.55 7.96 18.10
C VAL A 141 -0.79 8.92 17.19
N ASN A 142 0.03 8.40 16.27
CA ASN A 142 0.75 9.21 15.30
C ASN A 142 -0.19 9.95 14.33
N LEU A 143 -1.35 9.38 14.00
CA LEU A 143 -2.38 10.06 13.20
C LEU A 143 -2.88 11.37 13.81
N ARG A 144 -2.92 11.47 15.15
CA ARG A 144 -3.35 12.70 15.84
C ARG A 144 -2.42 13.87 15.55
N PHE A 145 -1.20 13.62 15.10
CA PHE A 145 -0.26 14.65 14.67
C PHE A 145 -0.33 14.96 13.17
N CYS A 146 -1.00 14.12 12.37
CA CYS A 146 -1.20 14.35 10.93
C CYS A 146 -2.44 15.22 10.62
N ILE A 147 -3.40 15.30 11.56
CA ILE A 147 -4.68 16.03 11.41
C ILE A 147 -4.60 17.47 11.96
N ASN A 148 -3.45 17.90 12.49
CA ASN A 148 -3.23 19.29 12.90
C ASN A 148 -2.82 20.19 11.72
#